data_AF-A0A968WRI9-F1
#
_entry.id   AF-A0A968WRI9-F1
#
_cell.length_a   1.000
_cell.length_b   1.000
_cell.length_c   1.000
_cell.angle_alpha   90.00
_cell.angle_beta   90.00
_cell.angle_gamma   90.00
#
_symmetry.space_group_name_H-M   'P 1'
#
loop_
_entity.id
_entity.type
_entity.pdbx_description
1 polymer ?
#
loop_
_entity_poly.entity_id
_entity_poly.type
_entity_poly.pdbx_seq_one_letter_code
_entity_poly.pdbx_strand_id
1 'polypeptide(L)'
;MAAPLPDDLVLPFEIKPLGVRGRLVRLGAVVDDILRRHDYPPAISALLAEAVSLTAMLGAALKFEGKFILQTKTDGPSDLLVADYVYPGGVRGYARYSNDRLSALTEQSQAECV
;
A
#
# COMPACT_ATOMS: atom_id res chain seq x y z
N MET A 1 18.57 4.51 27.16
CA MET A 1 18.70 4.27 25.71
C MET A 1 17.35 3.82 25.20
N ALA A 2 16.76 4.55 24.24
CA ALA A 2 15.52 4.12 23.60
C ALA A 2 15.79 2.85 22.76
N ALA A 3 14.91 1.86 22.85
CA ALA A 3 14.99 0.67 22.00
C ALA A 3 14.92 1.09 20.52
N PRO A 4 15.61 0.37 19.59
CA PRO A 4 15.49 0.66 18.17
C PRO A 4 14.02 0.56 17.75
N LEU A 5 13.56 1.55 16.97
CA LEU A 5 12.21 1.53 16.44
C LEU A 5 12.03 0.27 15.58
N PRO A 6 10.90 -0.45 15.70
CA PRO A 6 10.58 -1.54 14.79
C PRO A 6 10.54 -1.01 13.35
N ASP A 7 10.90 -1.86 12.39
CA ASP A 7 10.98 -1.44 10.98
C ASP A 7 9.58 -1.17 10.40
N ASP A 8 8.59 -1.93 10.86
CA ASP A 8 7.17 -1.75 10.59
C ASP A 8 6.50 -0.91 11.69
N LEU A 9 6.05 0.30 11.37
CA LEU A 9 5.41 1.18 12.34
C LEU A 9 4.44 2.19 11.71
N VAL A 10 3.43 2.58 12.50
CA VAL A 10 2.56 3.72 12.21
C VAL A 10 2.63 4.71 13.38
N LEU A 11 3.24 5.87 13.16
CA LEU A 11 3.45 6.90 14.17
C LEU A 11 2.50 8.08 13.94
N PRO A 12 1.48 8.28 14.79
CA PRO A 12 0.67 9.50 14.75
C PRO A 12 1.47 10.71 15.25
N PHE A 13 1.31 11.85 14.59
CA PHE A 13 1.91 13.12 14.99
C PHE A 13 0.90 14.28 14.88
N GLU A 14 1.19 15.35 15.60
CA GLU A 14 0.40 16.58 15.58
C GLU A 14 1.32 17.81 15.60
N ILE A 15 1.11 18.72 14.65
CA ILE A 15 1.76 20.02 14.59
C ILE A 15 0.83 21.04 15.24
N LYS A 16 0.89 21.13 16.58
CA LYS A 16 -0.04 21.93 17.39
C LYS A 16 -0.25 23.37 16.90
N PRO A 17 0.80 24.14 16.53
CA PRO A 17 0.61 25.53 16.08
C PRO A 17 -0.20 25.66 14.79
N LEU A 18 -0.20 24.64 13.93
CA LEU A 18 -0.92 24.64 12.65
C LEU A 18 -2.24 23.86 12.71
N GLY A 19 -2.55 23.19 13.82
CA GLY A 19 -3.72 22.31 13.94
C GLY A 19 -3.68 21.10 12.99
N VAL A 20 -2.51 20.73 12.47
CA VAL A 20 -2.35 19.63 11.50
C VAL A 20 -2.05 18.33 12.23
N ARG A 21 -2.79 17.27 11.89
CA ARG A 21 -2.53 15.90 12.36
C ARG A 21 -2.14 15.03 11.18
N GLY A 22 -1.18 14.15 11.41
CA GLY A 22 -0.71 13.23 10.39
C GLY A 22 -0.26 11.91 10.98
N ARG A 23 0.16 11.02 10.10
CA ARG A 23 0.76 9.73 10.46
C ARG A 23 1.96 9.49 9.55
N LEU A 24 3.05 9.04 10.14
CA LEU A 24 4.18 8.47 9.41
C LEU A 24 3.98 6.96 9.38
N VAL A 25 3.97 6.38 8.18
CA VAL A 25 3.91 4.93 7.98
C VAL A 25 5.23 4.47 7.41
N ARG A 26 5.81 3.45 8.04
CA ARG A 26 6.97 2.73 7.54
C ARG A 26 6.62 1.26 7.54
N LEU A 27 6.72 0.62 6.38
CA LEU A 27 6.57 -0.82 6.22
C LEU A 27 7.89 -1.33 5.66
N GLY A 28 8.59 -2.14 6.44
CA GLY A 28 9.81 -2.85 6.06
C GLY A 28 9.46 -4.26 5.63
N ALA A 29 9.81 -5.24 6.47
CA ALA A 29 9.69 -6.65 6.14
C ALA A 29 8.26 -7.08 5.72
N VAL A 30 7.21 -6.45 6.28
CA VAL A 30 5.83 -6.84 5.97
C VAL A 30 5.45 -6.58 4.51
N VAL A 31 5.92 -5.48 3.91
CA VAL A 31 5.59 -5.17 2.51
C VAL A 31 6.41 -6.06 1.58
N ASP A 32 7.68 -6.30 1.90
CA ASP A 32 8.53 -7.22 1.17
C ASP A 32 7.93 -8.63 1.13
N ASP A 33 7.42 -9.11 2.27
CA ASP A 33 6.77 -10.41 2.36
C ASP A 33 5.50 -10.48 1.52
N ILE A 34 4.69 -9.41 1.47
CA ILE A 34 3.49 -9.36 0.62
C ILE A 34 3.89 -9.42 -0.85
N LEU A 35 4.87 -8.61 -1.27
CA LEU A 35 5.29 -8.51 -2.66
C LEU A 35 6.00 -9.78 -3.15
N ARG A 36 6.88 -10.40 -2.35
CA ARG A 36 7.63 -11.61 -2.75
C ARG A 36 6.76 -12.83 -3.02
N ARG A 37 5.51 -12.85 -2.55
CA ARG A 37 4.58 -13.97 -2.80
C ARG A 37 4.12 -14.06 -4.25
N HIS A 38 4.26 -12.99 -5.01
CA HIS A 38 3.81 -12.90 -6.38
C HIS A 38 4.90 -12.22 -7.19
N ASP A 39 5.29 -12.80 -8.32
CA ASP A 39 6.29 -12.22 -9.21
C ASP A 39 5.68 -11.05 -10.01
N TYR A 40 5.38 -9.97 -9.28
CA TYR A 40 4.72 -8.78 -9.82
C TYR A 40 5.74 -7.92 -10.58
N PRO A 41 5.38 -7.43 -11.78
CA PRO A 41 6.15 -6.40 -12.46
C PRO A 41 6.34 -5.18 -11.56
N PRO A 42 7.45 -4.41 -11.70
CA PRO A 42 7.77 -3.29 -10.80
C PRO A 42 6.62 -2.29 -10.62
N ALA A 43 5.87 -1.98 -11.68
CA ALA A 43 4.73 -1.07 -11.62
C ALA A 43 3.57 -1.60 -10.74
N ILE A 44 3.28 -2.90 -10.81
CA ILE A 44 2.23 -3.53 -9.99
C ILE A 44 2.70 -3.66 -8.54
N SER A 45 3.98 -3.97 -8.33
CA SER A 45 4.59 -4.02 -7.00
C SER A 45 4.50 -2.68 -6.28
N ALA A 46 4.85 -1.58 -6.97
CA ALA A 46 4.75 -0.22 -6.43
C ALA A 46 3.31 0.14 -6.07
N LEU A 47 2.36 -0.09 -7.00
CA LEU A 47 0.94 0.18 -6.78
C LEU A 47 0.39 -0.59 -5.57
N LEU A 48 0.75 -1.87 -5.43
CA LEU A 48 0.33 -2.68 -4.30
C LEU A 48 0.95 -2.19 -2.99
N ALA A 49 2.23 -1.83 -2.99
CA ALA A 49 2.92 -1.29 -1.82
C ALA A 49 2.30 0.03 -1.32
N GLU A 50 1.92 0.92 -2.25
CA GLU A 50 1.22 2.16 -1.94
C GLU A 50 -0.15 1.89 -1.30
N ALA A 51 -0.93 0.98 -1.89
CA ALA A 51 -2.25 0.62 -1.37
C ALA A 51 -2.17 -0.03 0.02
N VAL A 52 -1.19 -0.91 0.24
CA VAL A 52 -0.92 -1.52 1.55
C VAL A 52 -0.53 -0.45 2.58
N SER A 53 0.35 0.49 2.21
CA SER A 53 0.77 1.59 3.07
C SER A 53 -0.39 2.51 3.46
N LEU A 54 -1.24 2.86 2.49
CA LEU A 54 -2.44 3.67 2.70
C LEU A 54 -3.45 2.94 3.59
N THR A 55 -3.62 1.62 3.38
CA THR A 55 -4.52 0.78 4.19
C THR A 55 -4.04 0.68 5.63
N ALA A 56 -2.74 0.51 5.86
CA ALA A 56 -2.15 0.51 7.20
C ALA A 56 -2.34 1.88 7.90
N MET A 57 -2.13 2.98 7.17
CA MET A 57 -2.34 4.34 7.69
C MET A 57 -3.79 4.56 8.14
N LEU A 58 -4.75 4.21 7.29
CA LEU A 58 -6.17 4.38 7.55
C LEU A 58 -6.66 3.41 8.63
N GLY A 59 -6.26 2.14 8.55
CA GLY A 59 -6.62 1.10 9.51
C GLY A 59 -6.19 1.45 10.93
N ALA A 60 -4.95 1.92 11.11
CA ALA A 60 -4.44 2.39 12.40
C ALA A 60 -5.11 3.68 12.90
N ALA A 61 -5.79 4.43 12.03
CA ALA A 61 -6.52 5.64 12.41
C ALA A 61 -7.90 5.37 13.00
N LEU A 62 -8.49 4.22 12.66
CA LEU A 62 -9.84 3.86 13.04
C LEU A 62 -9.84 3.19 14.42
N LYS A 63 -10.69 3.67 15.33
CA LYS A 63 -10.84 3.14 16.69
C LYS A 63 -11.82 1.96 16.70
N PHE A 64 -11.45 0.85 16.07
CA PHE A 64 -12.31 -0.32 15.98
C PHE A 64 -11.49 -1.62 16.08
N GLU A 65 -12.08 -2.64 16.68
CA GLU A 65 -11.53 -3.99 16.75
C GLU A 65 -12.15 -4.81 15.62
N GLY A 66 -11.50 -4.78 14.45
CA GLY A 66 -12.03 -5.48 13.28
C GLY A 66 -11.10 -5.45 12.08
N LYS A 67 -11.71 -5.63 10.90
CA LYS A 67 -11.03 -5.63 9.61
C LYS A 67 -11.47 -4.42 8.77
N PHE A 68 -10.51 -3.68 8.24
CA PHE A 68 -10.71 -2.65 7.21
C PHE A 68 -10.22 -3.20 5.88
N ILE A 69 -10.98 -2.97 4.80
CA ILE A 69 -10.67 -3.45 3.46
C ILE A 69 -10.67 -2.24 2.52
N LEU A 70 -9.53 -1.97 1.91
CA LEU A 70 -9.40 -1.08 0.76
C LEU A 70 -9.48 -1.95 -0.50
N GLN A 71 -10.47 -1.67 -1.35
CA GLN A 71 -10.63 -2.35 -2.62
C GLN A 71 -10.79 -1.35 -3.76
N THR A 72 -10.10 -1.61 -4.86
CA THR A 72 -10.22 -0.85 -6.10
C THR A 72 -10.44 -1.82 -7.25
N LYS A 73 -11.38 -1.49 -8.13
CA LYS A 73 -11.68 -2.22 -9.36
C LYS A 73 -11.61 -1.26 -10.52
N THR A 74 -10.86 -1.62 -11.55
CA THR A 74 -10.65 -0.75 -12.72
C THR A 74 -10.73 -1.55 -14.01
N ASP A 75 -10.85 -0.86 -15.15
CA ASP A 75 -10.77 -1.46 -16.48
C ASP A 75 -9.34 -1.44 -17.06
N GLY A 76 -8.36 -1.03 -16.26
CA GLY A 76 -6.95 -0.92 -16.64
C GLY A 76 -6.17 -2.24 -16.57
N PRO A 77 -4.83 -2.19 -16.65
CA PRO A 77 -3.97 -3.37 -16.57
C PRO A 77 -4.04 -4.11 -15.22
N SER A 78 -4.33 -3.39 -14.13
CA SER A 78 -4.65 -3.95 -12.82
C SER A 78 -6.15 -3.82 -12.57
N ASP A 79 -6.90 -4.90 -12.77
CA ASP A 79 -8.36 -4.87 -12.73
C ASP A 79 -8.93 -5.02 -11.32
N LEU A 80 -8.14 -5.55 -10.38
CA LEU A 80 -8.49 -5.69 -8.97
C LEU A 80 -7.28 -5.44 -8.08
N LEU A 81 -7.43 -4.54 -7.12
CA LEU A 81 -6.48 -4.29 -6.05
C LEU A 81 -7.20 -4.39 -4.71
N VAL A 82 -6.68 -5.20 -3.80
CA VAL A 82 -7.25 -5.39 -2.46
C VAL A 82 -6.14 -5.28 -1.44
N ALA A 83 -6.34 -4.47 -0.41
CA ALA A 83 -5.49 -4.40 0.76
C ALA A 83 -6.35 -4.42 2.02
N ASP A 84 -5.98 -5.26 2.97
CA ASP A 84 -6.72 -5.48 4.21
C ASP A 84 -5.85 -5.08 5.41
N TYR A 85 -6.44 -4.38 6.37
CA TYR A 85 -5.89 -4.17 7.70
C TYR A 85 -6.75 -4.92 8.73
N VAL A 86 -6.10 -5.68 9.61
CA VAL A 86 -6.73 -6.41 10.71
C VAL A 86 -6.13 -5.91 12.02
N TYR A 87 -6.98 -5.44 12.93
CA TYR A 87 -6.55 -5.03 14.27
C TYR A 87 -5.78 -6.17 14.98
N PRO A 88 -4.66 -5.92 15.66
CA PRO A 88 -4.04 -4.62 15.95
C PRO A 88 -2.95 -4.14 14.98
N GLY A 89 -2.77 -4.78 13.82
CA GLY A 89 -1.69 -4.41 12.89
C GLY A 89 -1.38 -5.40 11.77
N GLY A 90 -2.20 -6.42 11.58
CA GLY A 90 -2.03 -7.34 10.46
C GLY A 90 -2.37 -6.66 9.14
N VAL A 91 -1.52 -6.82 8.13
CA VAL A 91 -1.77 -6.26 6.80
C VAL A 91 -1.64 -7.35 5.74
N ARG A 92 -2.51 -7.29 4.73
CA ARG A 92 -2.46 -8.16 3.56
C ARG A 92 -2.72 -7.33 2.30
N GLY A 93 -2.19 -7.79 1.18
CA GLY A 93 -2.37 -7.16 -0.12
C GLY A 93 -2.45 -8.20 -1.22
N TYR A 94 -3.25 -7.92 -2.24
CA TYR A 94 -3.36 -8.70 -3.46
C TYR A 94 -3.70 -7.79 -4.63
N ALA A 95 -2.99 -8.00 -5.75
CA ALA A 95 -3.28 -7.35 -7.02
C ALA A 95 -3.51 -8.41 -8.10
N ARG A 96 -4.54 -8.23 -8.92
CA ARG A 96 -4.74 -8.97 -10.16
C ARG A 96 -4.41 -8.06 -11.33
N TYR A 97 -3.60 -8.56 -12.25
CA TYR A 97 -3.14 -7.81 -13.40
C TYR A 97 -3.08 -8.69 -14.66
N SER A 98 -3.09 -8.04 -15.82
CA SER A 98 -2.89 -8.66 -17.13
C SER A 98 -1.56 -8.19 -17.72
N ASN A 99 -0.68 -9.15 -18.04
CA ASN A 99 0.60 -8.87 -18.68
C ASN A 99 0.42 -8.15 -20.02
N ASP A 100 -0.48 -8.63 -20.88
CA ASP A 100 -0.71 -8.07 -22.21
C ASP A 100 -1.19 -6.61 -22.15
N ARG A 101 -2.07 -6.29 -21.19
CA ARG A 101 -2.56 -4.91 -21.00
C ARG A 101 -1.48 -4.02 -20.39
N LEU A 102 -0.63 -4.57 -19.52
CA LEU A 102 0.44 -3.83 -18.88
C LEU A 102 1.55 -3.48 -19.88
N SER A 103 1.91 -4.41 -20.77
CA SER A 103 2.89 -4.16 -21.84
C SER A 103 2.36 -3.11 -22.81
N ALA A 104 1.10 -3.22 -23.24
CA ALA A 104 0.47 -2.24 -24.12
C ALA A 104 0.46 -0.83 -23.53
N LEU A 105 0.16 -0.68 -22.23
CA LEU A 105 0.22 0.62 -21.54
C LEU A 105 1.65 1.17 -21.48
N THR A 106 2.62 0.30 -21.24
CA THR A 106 4.04 0.69 -21.15
C THR A 106 4.55 1.22 -22.50
N GLU A 107 4.19 0.55 -23.60
CA GLU A 107 4.51 0.98 -24.97
C GLU A 107 3.84 2.31 -25.33
N GLN A 108 2.58 2.50 -24.94
CA GLN A 108 1.85 3.77 -25.13
C GLN A 108 2.50 4.93 -24.38
N SER A 109 2.85 4.72 -23.10
CA SER A 109 3.52 5.74 -22.29
C SER A 109 4.90 6.11 -22.85
N GLN A 110 5.60 5.18 -23.50
CA GLN A 110 6.89 5.43 -24.15
C GLN A 110 6.72 6.21 -25.48
N ALA A 111 5.63 5.98 -26.20
CA ALA A 111 5.32 6.68 -27.45
C ALA A 111 4.86 8.13 -27.23
N GLU A 112 4.19 8.44 -26.11
CA GLU A 112 3.77 9.81 -25.77
C GLU A 112 4.89 10.67 -25.15
N CYS A 113 6.00 10.07 -24.73
CA CYS A 113 7.17 10.78 -24.20
C CYS A 113 8.18 11.24 -25.28
N VAL A 114 7.82 11.17 -26.56
CA VAL A 114 8.62 11.67 -27.71
C VAL A 114 7.84 12.72 -28.46
#